data_AF-A0A7V6JW11-F1
#
_entry.id   AF-A0A7V6JW11-F1
#
_cell.length_a   1.000
_cell.length_b   1.000
_cell.length_c   1.000
_cell.angle_alpha   90.00
_cell.angle_beta   90.00
_cell.angle_gamma   90.00
#
_symmetry.space_group_name_H-M   'P 1'
#
loop_
_entity.id
_entity.type
_entity.pdbx_description
1 polymer ?
#
loop_
_entity_poly.entity_id
_entity_poly.type
_entity_poly.pdbx_seq_one_letter_code
_entity_poly.pdbx_strand_id
1 'polypeptide(L)'
;MKRTLFISVLLIVSFQTIQGQGLFPELRGYKISDDYPVYTPDDLWNYINGAADAYLQLGFIDLNIREYVKGKNIIKAEIYRFGDDARAFGMYSMERSPRYKFINTGVQGYNEEGVVHFYKDCFYVKIMSHSLSAKVNSSMLDLATLISSRMGGSGEFPALLRLFPSEGLLENQETYLLESVLGHEFLRGAFRASYEVEGDRFDIYLFSREDPAEVAAMAASLAGDAWAADDEVFRYAFKDGFNGLLYMARQGGKLILISGLPLERSSLAERYITLMLGSH
;
A
#
# COMPACT_ATOMS: atom_id res chain seq x y z
N MET A 1 25.44 -57.27 -9.33
CA MET A 1 24.31 -56.39 -8.95
C MET A 1 24.54 -55.02 -9.62
N LYS A 2 23.72 -54.66 -10.61
CA LYS A 2 23.84 -53.39 -11.36
C LYS A 2 23.27 -52.26 -10.49
N ARG A 3 24.07 -51.26 -10.16
CA ARG A 3 23.62 -50.03 -9.47
C ARG A 3 23.25 -49.00 -10.53
N THR A 4 21.96 -48.79 -10.74
CA THR A 4 21.42 -47.74 -11.60
C THR A 4 21.50 -46.42 -10.84
N LEU A 5 22.24 -45.45 -11.39
CA LEU A 5 22.35 -44.10 -10.85
C LEU A 5 21.16 -43.27 -11.37
N PHE A 6 20.21 -42.92 -10.50
CA PHE A 6 19.16 -41.96 -10.81
C PHE A 6 19.76 -40.55 -10.73
N ILE A 7 19.88 -39.88 -11.87
CA ILE A 7 20.19 -38.45 -11.93
C ILE A 7 18.86 -37.70 -11.84
N SER A 8 18.57 -37.12 -10.68
CA SER A 8 17.46 -36.18 -10.52
C SER A 8 17.84 -34.85 -11.19
N VAL A 9 17.20 -34.55 -12.32
CA VAL A 9 17.31 -33.24 -12.97
C VAL A 9 16.48 -32.25 -12.17
N LEU A 10 17.16 -31.36 -11.43
CA LEU A 10 16.53 -30.24 -10.74
C LEU A 10 16.13 -29.19 -11.80
N LEU A 11 14.83 -29.09 -12.10
CA LEU A 11 14.30 -28.01 -12.94
C LEU A 11 14.36 -26.70 -12.14
N ILE A 12 15.38 -25.89 -12.39
CA ILE A 12 15.43 -24.51 -11.91
C ILE A 12 14.49 -23.71 -12.80
N VAL A 13 13.26 -23.48 -12.33
CA VAL A 13 12.34 -22.51 -12.96
C VAL A 13 12.88 -21.14 -12.59
N SER A 14 13.67 -20.55 -13.49
CA SER A 14 14.05 -19.14 -13.42
C SER A 14 12.78 -18.31 -13.56
N PHE A 15 12.28 -17.75 -12.46
CA PHE A 15 11.35 -16.62 -12.52
C PHE A 15 12.08 -15.48 -13.23
N GLN A 16 11.76 -15.30 -14.52
CA GLN A 16 12.14 -14.09 -15.22
C GLN A 16 11.40 -12.96 -14.49
N THR A 17 12.11 -12.20 -13.67
CA THR A 17 11.60 -10.92 -13.18
C THR A 17 11.25 -10.11 -14.42
N ILE A 18 9.95 -9.92 -14.65
CA ILE A 18 9.50 -9.00 -15.70
C ILE A 18 10.11 -7.65 -15.34
N GLN A 19 11.12 -7.27 -16.10
CA GLN A 19 11.72 -5.95 -16.02
C GLN A 19 10.60 -4.95 -16.36
N GLY A 20 10.42 -3.89 -15.57
CA GLY A 20 9.26 -2.98 -15.69
C GLY A 20 9.03 -2.44 -17.11
N GLN A 21 10.10 -2.33 -17.92
CA GLN A 21 10.03 -1.98 -19.34
C GLN A 21 9.11 -2.90 -20.18
N GLY A 22 9.00 -4.19 -19.84
CA GLY A 22 8.14 -5.14 -20.57
C GLY A 22 6.63 -4.93 -20.35
N LEU A 23 6.26 -4.15 -19.33
CA LEU A 23 4.87 -3.88 -18.98
C LEU A 23 4.23 -2.83 -19.89
N PHE A 24 5.03 -2.03 -20.58
CA PHE A 24 4.52 -1.00 -21.47
C PHE A 24 4.04 -1.57 -22.83
N PRO A 25 2.75 -1.43 -23.17
CA PRO A 25 2.21 -1.90 -24.44
C PRO A 25 2.45 -0.92 -25.58
N GLU A 26 2.26 -1.39 -26.80
CA GLU A 26 1.98 -0.49 -27.92
C GLU A 26 0.62 0.18 -27.73
N LEU A 27 0.50 1.45 -28.14
CA LEU A 27 -0.76 2.21 -28.06
C LEU A 27 -1.16 2.69 -29.46
N ARG A 28 -2.37 2.34 -29.89
CA ARG A 28 -2.81 2.51 -31.28
C ARG A 28 -2.67 3.97 -31.76
N GLY A 29 -1.81 4.16 -32.76
CA GLY A 29 -1.60 5.46 -33.41
C GLY A 29 -0.78 6.46 -32.60
N TYR A 30 -0.13 6.00 -31.53
CA TYR A 30 0.94 6.71 -30.84
C TYR A 30 2.28 6.06 -31.20
N LYS A 31 3.35 6.86 -31.22
CA LYS A 31 4.72 6.37 -31.27
C LYS A 31 5.30 6.37 -29.87
N ILE A 32 6.10 5.36 -29.55
CA ILE A 32 6.81 5.27 -28.28
C ILE A 32 8.10 6.11 -28.34
N SER A 33 8.39 6.84 -27.27
CA SER A 33 9.72 7.37 -26.94
C SER A 33 10.20 6.72 -25.65
N ASP A 34 11.45 6.27 -25.67
CA ASP A 34 12.15 5.55 -24.58
C ASP A 34 13.34 6.37 -24.07
N ASP A 35 13.19 7.70 -24.00
CA ASP A 35 14.27 8.63 -23.69
C ASP A 35 14.60 8.72 -22.18
N TYR A 36 14.04 7.83 -21.36
CA TYR A 36 14.19 7.83 -19.91
C TYR A 36 15.03 6.63 -19.42
N PRO A 37 16.00 6.85 -18.51
CA PRO A 37 16.64 5.75 -17.82
C PRO A 37 15.65 5.05 -16.87
N VAL A 38 16.01 3.87 -16.40
CA VAL A 38 15.35 3.27 -15.23
C VAL A 38 15.92 3.94 -14.00
N TYR A 39 15.06 4.57 -13.19
CA TYR A 39 15.49 5.15 -11.91
C TYR A 39 15.44 4.09 -10.81
N THR A 40 16.36 4.20 -9.87
CA THR A 40 16.58 3.33 -8.71
C THR A 40 16.62 4.21 -7.43
N PRO A 41 16.73 3.64 -6.23
CA PRO A 41 16.77 4.44 -5.00
C PRO A 41 17.88 5.50 -5.01
N ASP A 42 18.99 5.23 -5.70
CA ASP A 42 20.17 6.10 -5.75
C ASP A 42 19.94 7.38 -6.58
N ASP A 43 19.01 7.38 -7.52
CA ASP A 43 18.83 8.48 -8.49
C ASP A 43 17.38 8.97 -8.65
N LEU A 44 16.41 8.40 -7.90
CA LEU A 44 15.00 8.83 -7.93
C LEU A 44 14.84 10.34 -7.66
N TRP A 45 15.68 10.89 -6.78
CA TRP A 45 15.75 12.32 -6.46
C TRP A 45 16.01 13.22 -7.67
N ASN A 46 16.73 12.71 -8.67
CA ASN A 46 17.00 13.44 -9.90
C ASN A 46 15.72 13.61 -10.75
N TYR A 47 14.71 12.75 -10.53
CA TYR A 47 13.45 12.78 -11.26
C TYR A 47 12.32 13.50 -10.51
N ILE A 48 12.02 13.08 -9.28
CA ILE A 48 10.88 13.57 -8.49
C ILE A 48 11.32 14.28 -7.20
N ASN A 49 12.31 15.17 -7.32
CA ASN A 49 12.86 15.92 -6.19
C ASN A 49 11.77 16.49 -5.26
N GLY A 50 11.91 16.29 -3.95
CA GLY A 50 10.94 16.67 -2.92
C GLY A 50 9.82 15.67 -2.68
N ALA A 51 9.52 14.78 -3.63
CA ALA A 51 8.53 13.70 -3.47
C ALA A 51 9.18 12.32 -3.24
N ALA A 52 10.45 12.14 -3.61
CA ALA A 52 11.14 10.84 -3.53
C ALA A 52 11.20 10.25 -2.11
N ASP A 53 11.24 11.07 -1.04
CA ASP A 53 11.27 10.58 0.34
C ASP A 53 10.14 9.60 0.63
N ALA A 54 8.90 9.93 0.24
CA ALA A 54 7.73 9.08 0.49
C ALA A 54 7.84 7.73 -0.24
N TYR A 55 8.37 7.75 -1.47
CA TYR A 55 8.60 6.53 -2.25
C TYR A 55 9.69 5.66 -1.61
N LEU A 56 10.80 6.28 -1.19
CA LEU A 56 11.92 5.59 -0.56
C LEU A 56 11.55 5.00 0.80
N GLN A 57 10.81 5.75 1.62
CA GLN A 57 10.28 5.29 2.91
C GLN A 57 9.33 4.10 2.77
N LEU A 58 8.68 3.93 1.61
CA LEU A 58 7.86 2.77 1.29
C LEU A 58 8.64 1.65 0.59
N GLY A 59 9.98 1.71 0.55
CA GLY A 59 10.81 0.66 -0.02
C GLY A 59 10.69 0.57 -1.55
N PHE A 60 10.66 1.71 -2.23
CA PHE A 60 10.80 1.83 -3.68
C PHE A 60 11.97 1.01 -4.21
N ILE A 61 11.77 0.33 -5.35
CA ILE A 61 12.79 -0.50 -6.00
C ILE A 61 13.24 0.10 -7.33
N ASP A 62 12.31 0.36 -8.24
CA ASP A 62 12.63 0.97 -9.53
C ASP A 62 11.43 1.73 -10.13
N LEU A 63 11.74 2.66 -11.02
CA LEU A 63 10.79 3.43 -11.81
C LEU A 63 11.15 3.29 -13.29
N ASN A 64 10.18 2.81 -14.06
CA ASN A 64 10.27 2.73 -15.52
C ASN A 64 9.31 3.75 -16.12
N ILE A 65 9.75 4.47 -17.15
CA ILE A 65 8.97 5.55 -17.76
C ILE A 65 8.92 5.34 -19.27
N ARG A 66 7.76 5.63 -19.87
CA ARG A 66 7.59 5.65 -21.32
C ARG A 66 6.67 6.79 -21.74
N GLU A 67 6.97 7.40 -22.88
CA GLU A 67 6.10 8.40 -23.50
C GLU A 67 5.46 7.86 -24.79
N TYR A 68 4.20 8.22 -24.98
CA TYR A 68 3.40 7.91 -26.14
C TYR A 68 3.04 9.23 -26.85
N VAL A 69 3.54 9.41 -28.07
CA VAL A 69 3.45 10.66 -28.82
C VAL A 69 2.56 10.52 -30.05
N LYS A 70 1.61 11.44 -30.21
CA LYS A 70 0.73 11.56 -31.38
C LYS A 70 0.49 13.03 -31.75
N GLY A 71 1.29 13.54 -32.68
CA GLY A 71 1.28 14.96 -33.04
C GLY A 71 1.71 15.81 -31.84
N LYS A 72 0.82 16.66 -31.33
CA LYS A 72 1.05 17.49 -30.13
C LYS A 72 0.64 16.80 -28.81
N ASN A 73 -0.03 15.66 -28.89
CA ASN A 73 -0.49 14.94 -27.70
C ASN A 73 0.61 14.01 -27.20
N ILE A 74 0.95 14.14 -25.92
CA ILE A 74 1.91 13.30 -25.22
C ILE A 74 1.20 12.68 -24.02
N ILE A 75 1.28 11.36 -23.91
CA ILE A 75 0.86 10.61 -22.71
C ILE A 75 2.13 10.02 -22.11
N LYS A 76 2.42 10.37 -20.85
CA LYS A 76 3.53 9.79 -20.09
C LYS A 76 2.98 8.71 -19.18
N ALA A 77 3.60 7.54 -19.18
CA ALA A 77 3.29 6.44 -18.27
C ALA A 77 4.51 6.11 -17.42
N GLU A 78 4.28 6.02 -16.12
CA GLU A 78 5.29 5.72 -15.09
C GLU A 78 4.84 4.49 -14.31
N ILE A 79 5.74 3.52 -14.16
CA ILE A 79 5.50 2.30 -13.39
C ILE A 79 6.54 2.23 -12.28
N TYR A 80 6.08 2.45 -11.05
CA TYR A 80 6.86 2.35 -9.82
C TYR A 80 6.69 0.94 -9.25
N ARG A 81 7.80 0.30 -8.89
CA ARG A 81 7.81 -1.03 -8.26
C ARG A 81 8.25 -0.94 -6.81
N PHE A 82 7.55 -1.66 -5.94
CA PHE A 82 7.82 -1.77 -4.51
C PHE A 82 8.10 -3.22 -4.10
N GLY A 83 8.46 -3.43 -2.83
CA GLY A 83 8.77 -4.76 -2.29
C GLY A 83 7.59 -5.73 -2.24
N ASP A 84 6.37 -5.21 -2.07
CA ASP A 84 5.14 -5.99 -1.89
C ASP A 84 3.90 -5.14 -2.23
N ASP A 85 2.72 -5.77 -2.19
CA ASP A 85 1.43 -5.13 -2.47
C ASP A 85 1.03 -4.08 -1.43
N ALA A 86 1.36 -4.29 -0.15
CA ALA A 86 1.07 -3.36 0.93
C ALA A 86 1.82 -2.03 0.75
N ARG A 87 3.08 -2.05 0.33
CA ARG A 87 3.90 -0.87 0.05
C ARG A 87 3.42 -0.10 -1.18
N ALA A 88 3.08 -0.81 -2.26
CA ALA A 88 2.49 -0.19 -3.45
C ALA A 88 1.12 0.43 -3.13
N PHE A 89 0.28 -0.27 -2.36
CA PHE A 89 -0.96 0.27 -1.82
C PHE A 89 -0.70 1.50 -0.93
N GLY A 90 0.34 1.49 -0.10
CA GLY A 90 0.78 2.64 0.69
C GLY A 90 0.96 3.88 -0.17
N MET A 91 1.73 3.77 -1.26
CA MET A 91 1.98 4.92 -2.13
C MET A 91 0.69 5.38 -2.84
N TYR A 92 -0.08 4.44 -3.40
CA TYR A 92 -1.36 4.73 -4.03
C TYR A 92 -2.33 5.43 -3.08
N SER A 93 -2.43 4.95 -1.84
CA SER A 93 -3.32 5.47 -0.82
C SER A 93 -2.94 6.86 -0.32
N MET A 94 -1.66 7.22 -0.37
CA MET A 94 -1.17 8.55 0.00
C MET A 94 -1.46 9.60 -1.08
N GLU A 95 -1.42 9.21 -2.36
CA GLU A 95 -1.69 10.11 -3.49
C GLU A 95 -3.19 10.19 -3.87
N ARG A 96 -4.04 9.28 -3.37
CA ARG A 96 -5.49 9.32 -3.63
C ARG A 96 -6.22 10.29 -2.70
N SER A 97 -7.32 10.85 -3.21
CA SER A 97 -8.31 11.58 -2.42
C SER A 97 -9.62 10.80 -2.38
N PRO A 98 -10.37 10.81 -1.27
CA PRO A 98 -11.66 10.12 -1.17
C PRO A 98 -12.73 10.69 -2.11
N ARG A 99 -12.48 11.86 -2.72
CA ARG A 99 -13.41 12.52 -3.66
C ARG A 99 -13.11 12.25 -5.13
N TYR A 100 -12.05 11.50 -5.44
CA TYR A 100 -11.70 11.21 -6.82
C TYR A 100 -12.70 10.27 -7.49
N LYS A 101 -12.73 10.32 -8.82
CA LYS A 101 -13.50 9.42 -9.66
C LYS A 101 -12.75 8.09 -9.79
N PHE A 102 -13.08 7.17 -8.90
CA PHE A 102 -12.51 5.83 -8.91
C PHE A 102 -12.93 5.02 -10.15
N ILE A 103 -12.01 4.16 -10.60
CA ILE A 103 -12.18 3.25 -11.74
C ILE A 103 -11.70 1.83 -11.36
N ASN A 104 -12.28 0.83 -11.99
CA ASN A 104 -11.90 -0.57 -11.81
C ASN A 104 -10.73 -0.94 -12.74
N THR A 105 -9.53 -0.47 -12.40
CA THR A 105 -8.29 -0.79 -13.12
C THR A 105 -7.22 -1.19 -12.12
N GLY A 106 -6.58 -2.34 -12.34
CA GLY A 106 -5.70 -2.90 -11.32
C GLY A 106 -6.53 -3.50 -10.19
N VAL A 107 -6.19 -3.15 -8.95
CA VAL A 107 -7.07 -3.37 -7.78
C VAL A 107 -8.03 -2.18 -7.63
N GLN A 108 -7.51 -0.97 -7.74
CA GLN A 108 -8.26 0.27 -7.78
C GLN A 108 -7.43 1.33 -8.52
N GLY A 109 -8.11 2.20 -9.27
CA GLY A 109 -7.50 3.40 -9.80
C GLY A 109 -8.44 4.59 -9.70
N TYR A 110 -8.00 5.75 -10.17
CA TYR A 110 -8.82 6.94 -10.33
C TYR A 110 -8.50 7.67 -11.63
N ASN A 111 -9.49 8.39 -12.16
CA ASN A 111 -9.37 9.21 -13.36
C ASN A 111 -9.80 10.65 -13.04
N GLU A 112 -8.82 11.54 -12.96
CA GLU A 112 -9.03 12.98 -12.83
C GLU A 112 -8.53 13.69 -14.09
N GLU A 113 -8.72 15.00 -14.16
CA GLU A 113 -8.32 15.81 -15.31
C GLU A 113 -6.83 15.64 -15.64
N GLY A 114 -6.53 15.01 -16.77
CA GLY A 114 -5.17 14.79 -17.24
C GLY A 114 -4.42 13.65 -16.55
N VAL A 115 -5.06 12.89 -15.65
CA VAL A 115 -4.39 11.83 -14.87
C VAL A 115 -5.24 10.56 -14.75
N VAL A 116 -4.61 9.41 -14.95
CA VAL A 116 -5.15 8.08 -14.70
C VAL A 116 -4.11 7.31 -13.90
N HIS A 117 -4.34 7.15 -12.59
CA HIS A 117 -3.42 6.43 -11.72
C HIS A 117 -4.12 5.18 -11.18
N PHE A 118 -3.37 4.10 -10.99
CA PHE A 118 -3.89 2.88 -10.38
C PHE A 118 -2.77 2.09 -9.72
N TYR A 119 -3.13 1.11 -8.90
CA TYR A 119 -2.18 0.16 -8.36
C TYR A 119 -2.62 -1.27 -8.62
N LYS A 120 -1.65 -2.18 -8.71
CA LYS A 120 -1.88 -3.62 -8.81
C LYS A 120 -0.64 -4.35 -8.32
N ASP A 121 -0.83 -5.34 -7.45
CA ASP A 121 0.27 -6.11 -6.87
C ASP A 121 1.34 -5.14 -6.30
N CYS A 122 2.63 -5.39 -6.53
CA CYS A 122 3.73 -4.54 -6.09
C CYS A 122 3.95 -3.26 -6.95
N PHE A 123 2.99 -2.88 -7.81
CA PHE A 123 3.14 -1.76 -8.73
C PHE A 123 2.16 -0.62 -8.46
N TYR A 124 2.68 0.61 -8.52
CA TYR A 124 1.89 1.83 -8.64
C TYR A 124 2.15 2.48 -10.00
N VAL A 125 1.09 2.82 -10.73
CA VAL A 125 1.14 3.31 -12.10
C VAL A 125 0.53 4.69 -12.19
N LYS A 126 1.26 5.61 -12.82
CA LYS A 126 0.80 6.99 -13.11
C LYS A 126 0.79 7.20 -14.61
N ILE A 127 -0.38 7.51 -15.17
CA ILE A 127 -0.53 7.87 -16.58
C ILE A 127 -1.03 9.31 -16.63
N MET A 128 -0.29 10.17 -17.32
CA MET A 128 -0.50 11.61 -17.28
C MET A 128 -0.43 12.22 -18.68
N SER A 129 -1.21 13.28 -18.91
CA SER A 129 -1.13 14.09 -20.11
C SER A 129 -1.51 15.53 -19.82
N HIS A 130 -0.83 16.47 -20.49
CA HIS A 130 -1.23 17.88 -20.47
C HIS A 130 -2.45 18.19 -21.35
N SER A 131 -2.91 17.22 -22.16
CA SER A 131 -4.09 17.42 -23.01
C SER A 131 -5.38 17.14 -22.24
N LEU A 132 -6.28 18.13 -22.22
CA LEU A 132 -7.63 18.03 -21.64
C LEU A 132 -8.66 17.37 -22.59
N SER A 133 -8.22 16.86 -23.74
CA SER A 133 -9.11 16.22 -24.71
C SER A 133 -9.67 14.89 -24.20
N ALA A 134 -10.99 14.72 -24.27
CA ALA A 134 -11.66 13.45 -23.97
C ALA A 134 -11.10 12.26 -24.77
N LYS A 135 -10.63 12.50 -26.00
CA LYS A 135 -9.99 11.45 -26.82
C LYS A 135 -8.64 11.01 -26.27
N VAL A 136 -7.86 11.94 -25.74
CA VAL A 136 -6.59 11.63 -25.08
C VAL A 136 -6.84 10.92 -23.76
N ASN A 137 -7.83 11.37 -22.97
CA ASN A 137 -8.25 10.67 -21.75
C ASN A 137 -8.70 9.23 -22.02
N SER A 138 -9.49 9.00 -23.08
CA SER A 138 -9.84 7.64 -23.51
C SER A 138 -8.59 6.80 -23.83
N SER A 139 -7.59 7.40 -24.48
CA SER A 139 -6.33 6.69 -24.78
C SER A 139 -5.51 6.40 -23.52
N MET A 140 -5.59 7.24 -22.48
CA MET A 140 -4.97 6.97 -21.17
C MET A 140 -5.65 5.83 -20.44
N LEU A 141 -6.99 5.76 -20.46
CA LEU A 141 -7.76 4.64 -19.90
C LEU A 141 -7.46 3.32 -20.62
N ASP A 142 -7.38 3.35 -21.95
CA ASP A 142 -7.01 2.19 -22.76
C ASP A 142 -5.58 1.73 -22.39
N LEU A 143 -4.65 2.67 -22.26
CA LEU A 143 -3.27 2.38 -21.85
C LEU A 143 -3.21 1.79 -20.44
N ALA A 144 -3.98 2.32 -19.49
CA ALA A 144 -4.07 1.80 -18.12
C ALA A 144 -4.54 0.35 -18.09
N THR A 145 -5.59 0.04 -18.86
CA THR A 145 -6.14 -1.31 -18.99
C THR A 145 -5.11 -2.28 -19.58
N LEU A 146 -4.42 -1.87 -20.64
CA LEU A 146 -3.38 -2.67 -21.29
C LEU A 146 -2.19 -2.94 -20.35
N ILE A 147 -1.68 -1.92 -19.65
CA ILE A 147 -0.60 -2.09 -18.65
C ILE A 147 -1.05 -3.04 -17.55
N SER A 148 -2.23 -2.81 -16.97
CA SER A 148 -2.78 -3.65 -15.89
C SER A 148 -2.95 -5.12 -16.31
N SER A 149 -3.36 -5.38 -17.55
CA SER A 149 -3.47 -6.75 -18.09
C SER A 149 -2.15 -7.49 -18.26
N ARG A 150 -1.04 -6.76 -18.40
CA ARG A 150 0.32 -7.33 -18.50
C ARG A 150 0.96 -7.56 -17.14
N MET A 151 0.46 -6.89 -16.11
CA MET A 151 0.87 -7.12 -14.74
C MET A 151 0.29 -8.44 -14.23
N GLY A 152 1.16 -9.29 -13.67
CA GLY A 152 0.75 -10.46 -12.89
C GLY A 152 0.21 -10.08 -11.51
N GLY A 153 0.16 -11.05 -10.61
CA GLY A 153 -0.18 -10.82 -9.21
C GLY A 153 -1.67 -10.63 -8.91
N SER A 154 -1.95 -10.22 -7.67
CA SER A 154 -3.31 -10.09 -7.15
C SER A 154 -4.06 -8.90 -7.73
N GLY A 155 -5.35 -9.08 -8.01
CA GLY A 155 -6.31 -8.01 -8.32
C GLY A 155 -7.15 -7.58 -7.11
N GLU A 156 -6.78 -8.04 -5.92
CA GLU A 156 -7.49 -7.79 -4.66
C GLU A 156 -6.72 -6.81 -3.78
N PHE A 157 -7.43 -6.07 -2.93
CA PHE A 157 -6.82 -5.27 -1.87
C PHE A 157 -6.04 -6.17 -0.90
N PRO A 158 -4.99 -5.63 -0.24
CA PRO A 158 -4.28 -6.36 0.82
C PRO A 158 -5.23 -6.98 1.83
N ALA A 159 -5.08 -8.27 2.10
CA ALA A 159 -6.05 -9.06 2.86
C ALA A 159 -6.33 -8.48 4.27
N LEU A 160 -5.31 -7.87 4.90
CA LEU A 160 -5.44 -7.23 6.22
C LEU A 160 -6.43 -6.07 6.24
N LEU A 161 -6.68 -5.40 5.11
CA LEU A 161 -7.69 -4.34 5.05
C LEU A 161 -9.10 -4.87 5.32
N ARG A 162 -9.37 -6.16 5.04
CA ARG A 162 -10.67 -6.79 5.28
C ARG A 162 -10.95 -7.04 6.77
N LEU A 163 -9.95 -6.92 7.63
CA LEU A 163 -10.11 -7.11 9.08
C LEU A 163 -10.71 -5.88 9.74
N PHE A 164 -10.61 -4.69 9.12
CA PHE A 164 -11.21 -3.46 9.62
C PHE A 164 -12.74 -3.54 9.62
N PRO A 165 -13.41 -3.25 10.75
CA PRO A 165 -14.86 -3.20 10.81
C PRO A 165 -15.42 -2.18 9.82
N SER A 166 -16.51 -2.53 9.13
CA SER A 166 -17.13 -1.68 8.13
C SER A 166 -17.96 -0.54 8.72
N GLU A 167 -18.46 -0.68 9.95
CA GLU A 167 -19.27 0.34 10.59
C GLU A 167 -18.43 1.58 10.91
N GLY A 168 -18.90 2.76 10.46
CA GLY A 168 -18.21 4.03 10.67
C GLY A 168 -16.93 4.21 9.86
N LEU A 169 -16.53 3.21 9.04
CA LEU A 169 -15.31 3.28 8.23
C LEU A 169 -15.45 4.39 7.18
N LEU A 170 -14.45 5.26 7.12
CA LEU A 170 -14.37 6.31 6.12
C LEU A 170 -13.77 5.76 4.82
N GLU A 171 -14.62 5.57 3.82
CA GLU A 171 -14.27 4.98 2.53
C GLU A 171 -13.09 5.72 1.86
N ASN A 172 -12.17 4.95 1.30
CA ASN A 172 -11.01 5.43 0.55
C ASN A 172 -10.02 6.30 1.36
N GLN A 173 -10.05 6.19 2.69
CA GLN A 173 -9.09 6.85 3.59
C GLN A 173 -8.14 5.86 4.29
N GLU A 174 -8.25 4.58 3.97
CA GLU A 174 -7.29 3.56 4.41
C GLU A 174 -5.92 3.80 3.77
N THR A 175 -4.85 3.56 4.52
CA THR A 175 -3.47 3.71 4.06
C THR A 175 -2.55 2.65 4.66
N TYR A 176 -1.32 2.55 4.14
CA TYR A 176 -0.26 1.72 4.70
C TYR A 176 0.95 2.58 5.05
N LEU A 177 1.48 2.38 6.25
CA LEU A 177 2.60 3.13 6.80
C LEU A 177 3.74 2.15 7.10
N LEU A 178 4.87 2.28 6.40
CA LEU A 178 5.99 1.36 6.58
C LEU A 178 6.87 1.74 7.78
N GLU A 179 7.09 3.02 8.02
CA GLU A 179 8.04 3.50 9.04
C GLU A 179 7.41 4.53 9.98
N SER A 180 7.94 4.60 11.20
CA SER A 180 7.65 5.64 12.21
C SER A 180 6.16 5.88 12.45
N VAL A 181 5.39 4.80 12.57
CA VAL A 181 3.94 4.88 12.80
C VAL A 181 3.69 5.53 14.16
N LEU A 182 2.80 6.52 14.21
CA LEU A 182 2.57 7.35 15.41
C LEU A 182 3.85 8.03 15.95
N GLY A 183 4.87 8.23 15.11
CA GLY A 183 6.15 8.83 15.50
C GLY A 183 7.12 7.89 16.22
N HIS A 184 6.80 6.60 16.31
CA HIS A 184 7.63 5.59 16.98
C HIS A 184 8.40 4.75 15.97
N GLU A 185 9.73 4.81 15.98
CA GLU A 185 10.58 4.08 15.01
C GLU A 185 10.40 2.55 15.06
N PHE A 186 10.03 2.01 16.22
CA PHE A 186 9.78 0.58 16.41
C PHE A 186 8.39 0.13 15.90
N LEU A 187 7.47 1.07 15.65
CA LEU A 187 6.17 0.79 15.04
C LEU A 187 6.30 0.91 13.52
N ARG A 188 6.39 -0.23 12.84
CA ARG A 188 6.62 -0.32 11.40
C ARG A 188 5.57 -1.20 10.72
N GLY A 189 5.21 -0.89 9.48
CA GLY A 189 4.33 -1.72 8.65
C GLY A 189 2.94 -1.91 9.23
N ALA A 190 2.16 -0.83 9.30
CA ALA A 190 0.78 -0.82 9.75
C ALA A 190 -0.17 -0.44 8.62
N PHE A 191 -1.33 -1.10 8.54
CA PHE A 191 -2.47 -0.52 7.87
C PHE A 191 -3.17 0.44 8.82
N ARG A 192 -3.62 1.59 8.33
CA ARG A 192 -4.44 2.55 9.08
C ARG A 192 -5.78 2.71 8.38
N ALA A 193 -6.86 2.71 9.15
CA ALA A 193 -8.19 3.06 8.69
C ALA A 193 -8.79 4.16 9.58
N SER A 194 -9.45 5.13 8.96
CA SER A 194 -10.09 6.25 9.64
C SER A 194 -11.58 6.02 9.80
N TYR A 195 -12.14 6.47 10.93
CA TYR A 195 -13.53 6.25 11.31
C TYR A 195 -14.21 7.53 11.77
N GLU A 196 -15.53 7.58 11.60
CA GLU A 196 -16.40 8.57 12.21
C GLU A 196 -17.68 7.91 12.74
N VAL A 197 -17.91 8.01 14.05
CA VAL A 197 -19.08 7.42 14.73
C VAL A 197 -19.63 8.42 15.73
N GLU A 198 -20.91 8.76 15.64
CA GLU A 198 -21.57 9.71 16.55
C GLU A 198 -20.85 11.06 16.69
N GLY A 199 -20.12 11.49 15.65
CA GLY A 199 -19.32 12.72 15.65
C GLY A 199 -17.90 12.57 16.22
N ASP A 200 -17.53 11.41 16.75
CA ASP A 200 -16.16 11.11 17.15
C ASP A 200 -15.36 10.57 15.96
N ARG A 201 -14.22 11.22 15.69
CA ARG A 201 -13.29 10.82 14.64
C ARG A 201 -12.06 10.16 15.25
N PHE A 202 -11.68 9.00 14.74
CA PHE A 202 -10.56 8.21 15.26
C PHE A 202 -9.92 7.37 14.18
N ASP A 203 -8.71 6.89 14.45
CA ASP A 203 -7.96 6.01 13.55
C ASP A 203 -7.67 4.68 14.25
N ILE A 204 -7.76 3.58 13.49
CA ILE A 204 -7.31 2.26 13.90
C ILE A 204 -6.07 1.90 13.09
N TYR A 205 -5.02 1.46 13.77
CA TYR A 205 -3.79 0.94 13.19
C TYR A 205 -3.74 -0.56 13.45
N LEU A 206 -3.50 -1.34 12.39
CA LEU A 206 -3.33 -2.78 12.45
C LEU A 206 -1.93 -3.16 11.98
N PHE A 207 -1.17 -3.76 12.88
CA PHE A 207 0.10 -4.40 12.58
C PHE A 207 -0.10 -5.91 12.58
N SER A 208 0.53 -6.60 11.63
CA SER A 208 0.54 -8.06 11.57
C SER A 208 1.97 -8.53 11.31
N ARG A 209 2.37 -9.60 12.01
CA ARG A 209 3.67 -10.28 11.82
C ARG A 209 3.46 -11.78 11.80
N GLU A 210 4.32 -12.45 11.04
CA GLU A 210 4.37 -13.92 11.04
C GLU A 210 4.88 -14.43 12.38
N ASP A 211 5.90 -13.78 12.95
CA ASP A 211 6.38 -14.06 14.30
C ASP A 211 5.62 -13.22 15.34
N PRO A 212 4.82 -13.84 16.23
CA PRO A 212 4.14 -13.15 17.32
C PRO A 212 5.08 -12.42 18.28
N ALA A 213 6.36 -12.82 18.36
CA ALA A 213 7.34 -12.17 19.22
C ALA A 213 7.67 -10.75 18.77
N GLU A 214 7.66 -10.47 17.46
CA GLU A 214 7.87 -9.11 16.94
C GLU A 214 6.76 -8.16 17.40
N VAL A 215 5.50 -8.62 17.33
CA VAL A 215 4.34 -7.87 17.80
C VAL A 215 4.36 -7.69 19.32
N ALA A 216 4.76 -8.72 20.06
CA ALA A 216 4.94 -8.62 21.51
C ALA A 216 6.00 -7.57 21.88
N ALA A 217 7.12 -7.49 21.14
CA ALA A 217 8.15 -6.48 21.37
C ALA A 217 7.64 -5.05 21.09
N MET A 218 6.87 -4.85 20.01
CA MET A 218 6.23 -3.56 19.72
C MET A 218 5.28 -3.13 20.84
N ALA A 219 4.43 -4.05 21.31
CA ALA A 219 3.46 -3.77 22.36
C ALA A 219 4.12 -3.56 23.73
N ALA A 220 5.18 -4.31 24.05
CA ALA A 220 5.99 -4.11 25.26
C ALA A 220 6.66 -2.73 25.26
N SER A 221 7.17 -2.29 24.11
CA SER A 221 7.79 -0.96 23.97
C SER A 221 6.80 0.18 24.22
N LEU A 222 5.50 -0.04 23.96
CA LEU A 222 4.43 0.91 24.28
C LEU A 222 3.95 0.83 25.74
N ALA A 223 3.74 -0.38 26.26
CA ALA A 223 3.15 -0.58 27.58
C ALA A 223 4.15 -0.38 28.74
N GLY A 224 5.46 -0.52 28.49
CA GLY A 224 6.48 -0.44 29.53
C GLY A 224 6.20 -1.44 30.67
N ASP A 225 6.20 -0.95 31.91
CA ASP A 225 6.00 -1.78 33.11
C ASP A 225 4.60 -2.43 33.20
N ALA A 226 3.62 -1.95 32.42
CA ALA A 226 2.28 -2.55 32.38
C ALA A 226 2.21 -3.82 31.51
N TRP A 227 3.27 -4.15 30.79
CA TRP A 227 3.30 -5.28 29.86
C TRP A 227 3.25 -6.64 30.57
N ALA A 228 2.33 -7.50 30.13
CA ALA A 228 2.24 -8.90 30.55
C ALA A 228 2.32 -9.80 29.31
N ALA A 229 3.42 -10.55 29.18
CA ALA A 229 3.70 -11.36 27.98
C ALA A 229 2.91 -12.68 27.92
N ASP A 230 2.33 -13.11 29.04
CA ASP A 230 1.62 -14.37 29.24
C ASP A 230 0.12 -14.30 28.91
N ASP A 231 -0.43 -13.10 28.70
CA ASP A 231 -1.82 -12.93 28.31
C ASP A 231 -2.08 -13.37 26.85
N GLU A 232 -3.11 -14.21 26.67
CA GLU A 232 -3.60 -14.61 25.35
C GLU A 232 -4.10 -13.40 24.54
N VAL A 233 -4.76 -12.47 25.24
CA VAL A 233 -5.19 -11.16 24.72
C VAL A 233 -4.79 -10.10 25.74
N PHE A 234 -3.83 -9.26 25.37
CA PHE A 234 -3.42 -8.12 26.19
C PHE A 234 -4.16 -6.86 25.72
N ARG A 235 -4.79 -6.12 26.64
CA ARG A 235 -5.45 -4.83 26.37
C ARG A 235 -4.96 -3.76 27.34
N TYR A 236 -4.67 -2.58 26.82
CA TYR A 236 -4.08 -1.51 27.61
C TYR A 236 -4.41 -0.13 27.03
N ALA A 237 -4.78 0.82 27.87
CA ALA A 237 -5.00 2.20 27.49
C ALA A 237 -4.01 3.12 28.21
N PHE A 238 -3.35 4.01 27.47
CA PHE A 238 -2.29 4.87 28.00
C PHE A 238 -2.21 6.20 27.25
N LYS A 239 -1.65 7.21 27.91
CA LYS A 239 -1.32 8.49 27.27
C LYS A 239 0.04 8.39 26.62
N ASP A 240 0.08 8.57 25.30
CA ASP A 240 1.28 8.80 24.53
C ASP A 240 1.60 10.29 24.46
N GLY A 241 2.89 10.63 24.57
CA GLY A 241 3.36 12.02 24.65
C GLY A 241 3.06 12.87 23.41
N PHE A 242 2.87 12.24 22.25
CA PHE A 242 2.62 12.93 20.98
C PHE A 242 1.22 12.65 20.42
N ASN A 243 0.63 11.49 20.73
CA ASN A 243 -0.60 11.01 20.11
C ASN A 243 -1.83 11.02 21.04
N GLY A 244 -1.68 11.47 22.29
CA GLY A 244 -2.79 11.53 23.25
C GLY A 244 -3.16 10.16 23.80
N LEU A 245 -4.44 9.92 24.07
CA LEU A 245 -4.88 8.62 24.58
C LEU A 245 -4.86 7.57 23.46
N LEU A 246 -4.15 6.47 23.70
CA LEU A 246 -4.12 5.29 22.83
C LEU A 246 -4.78 4.12 23.55
N TYR A 247 -5.58 3.37 22.80
CA TYR A 247 -6.08 2.06 23.20
C TYR A 247 -5.33 1.00 22.40
N MET A 248 -4.75 0.04 23.10
CA MET A 248 -3.93 -1.02 22.52
C MET A 248 -4.54 -2.38 22.80
N ALA A 249 -4.52 -3.26 21.81
CA ALA A 249 -4.80 -4.67 22.00
C ALA A 249 -3.83 -5.53 21.19
N ARG A 250 -3.41 -6.65 21.78
CA ARG A 250 -2.54 -7.64 21.12
C ARG A 250 -3.17 -9.03 21.24
N GLN A 251 -3.16 -9.77 20.15
CA GLN A 251 -3.49 -11.20 20.12
C GLN A 251 -2.67 -11.91 19.04
N GLY A 252 -1.92 -12.94 19.43
CA GLY A 252 -1.04 -13.66 18.51
C GLY A 252 -0.07 -12.71 17.77
N GLY A 253 -0.04 -12.82 16.44
CA GLY A 253 0.76 -11.97 15.56
C GLY A 253 0.11 -10.64 15.16
N LYS A 254 -0.91 -10.16 15.88
CA LYS A 254 -1.60 -8.89 15.59
C LYS A 254 -1.48 -7.90 16.74
N LEU A 255 -1.23 -6.63 16.39
CA LEU A 255 -1.32 -5.47 17.29
C LEU A 255 -2.32 -4.49 16.70
N ILE A 256 -3.24 -4.02 17.54
CA ILE A 256 -4.24 -3.01 17.20
C ILE A 256 -3.98 -1.80 18.09
N LEU A 257 -3.90 -0.61 17.49
CA LEU A 257 -3.88 0.66 18.20
C LEU A 257 -5.07 1.50 17.73
N ILE A 258 -5.77 2.15 18.66
CA ILE A 258 -6.81 3.14 18.37
C ILE A 258 -6.37 4.48 18.94
N SER A 259 -6.36 5.52 18.10
CA SER A 259 -6.01 6.89 18.49
C SER A 259 -7.15 7.87 18.17
N GLY A 260 -7.26 8.95 18.93
CA GLY A 260 -8.22 10.04 18.69
C GLY A 260 -9.53 9.92 19.48
N LEU A 261 -9.74 8.81 20.19
CA LEU A 261 -10.87 8.68 21.13
C LEU A 261 -10.50 9.18 22.53
N PRO A 262 -11.34 10.01 23.16
CA PRO A 262 -11.14 10.40 24.55
C PRO A 262 -11.50 9.25 25.51
N LEU A 263 -11.19 9.41 26.80
CA LEU A 263 -11.36 8.33 27.80
C LEU A 263 -12.84 7.94 27.97
N GLU A 264 -13.75 8.89 27.85
CA GLU A 264 -15.20 8.72 27.94
C GLU A 264 -15.75 7.80 26.83
N ARG A 265 -15.00 7.65 25.73
CA ARG A 265 -15.31 6.75 24.61
C ARG A 265 -14.56 5.41 24.68
N SER A 266 -14.07 5.01 25.85
CA SER A 266 -13.39 3.71 26.05
C SER A 266 -14.25 2.51 25.60
N SER A 267 -15.55 2.54 25.84
CA SER A 267 -16.46 1.46 25.41
C SER A 267 -16.54 1.32 23.88
N LEU A 268 -16.41 2.43 23.15
CA LEU A 268 -16.34 2.43 21.69
C LEU A 268 -15.02 1.80 21.22
N ALA A 269 -13.90 2.20 21.82
CA ALA A 269 -12.60 1.61 21.50
C ALA A 269 -12.57 0.09 21.74
N GLU A 270 -13.04 -0.36 22.90
CA GLU A 270 -13.14 -1.79 23.27
C GLU A 270 -14.03 -2.59 22.31
N ARG A 271 -15.12 -1.98 21.84
CA ARG A 271 -16.00 -2.59 20.84
C ARG A 271 -15.25 -2.82 19.52
N TYR A 272 -14.55 -1.81 19.00
CA TYR A 272 -13.78 -1.95 17.76
C TYR A 272 -12.62 -2.93 17.89
N ILE A 273 -11.91 -2.93 19.02
CA ILE A 273 -10.90 -3.94 19.35
C ILE A 273 -11.51 -5.34 19.31
N THR A 274 -12.67 -5.54 19.94
CA THR A 274 -13.34 -6.85 19.97
C THR A 274 -13.75 -7.32 18.57
N LEU A 275 -14.29 -6.43 17.73
CA LEU A 275 -14.62 -6.75 16.35
C LEU A 275 -13.37 -7.15 15.55
N MET A 276 -12.28 -6.38 15.65
CA MET A 276 -11.01 -6.66 14.97
C MET A 276 -10.39 -8.01 15.38
N LEU A 277 -10.48 -8.37 16.66
CA LEU A 277 -9.96 -9.64 17.19
C LEU A 277 -10.85 -10.84 16.83
N GLY A 278 -12.17 -10.64 16.71
CA GLY A 278 -13.15 -11.69 16.38
C GLY A 278 -13.33 -11.96 14.88
N SER A 279 -12.78 -11.12 14.00
CA SER A 279 -12.78 -11.35 12.55
C SER A 279 -11.86 -12.54 12.19
N HIS A 280 -12.46 -13.70 11.94
CA HIS A 280 -11.79 -14.93 11.45
C HIS A 280 -12.10 -15.17 9.97
#